data_AF-R4I3U5-F1
#
_entry.id   AF-R4I3U5-F1
#
_cell.length_a   1.000
_cell.length_b   1.000
_cell.length_c   1.000
_cell.angle_alpha   90.00
_cell.angle_beta   90.00
_cell.angle_gamma   90.00
#
_symmetry.space_group_name_H-M   'P 1'
#
loop_
_entity.id
_entity.type
_entity.pdbx_description
1 polymer ?
#
loop_
_entity_poly.entity_id
_entity_poly.type
_entity_poly.pdbx_seq_one_letter_code
_entity_poly.pdbx_strand_id
1 'polypeptide(L)'
;PPWLKCTWQHHKGTFFNGVAYHIIIKKGPIFSIMSFDSGSEDFEEFIAPDAICGSWGLCIDIYKEQICLLLKFYSCEEEGLHKIDLWVLQEKRWKQLCPFLYPLDYYYYCTIGISTDNRLLMVRIDDMGGITDLHLCGYEFKQILETGIKLAIMKYGEIEFFLSTSYTESLVLLNNY
;
A
#
# COMPACT_ATOMS: atom_id res chain seq x y z
N PRO A 1 -10.95 6.29 -25.99
CA PRO A 1 -9.52 6.71 -25.97
C PRO A 1 -8.58 5.51 -25.83
N PRO A 2 -7.33 5.54 -26.33
CA PRO A 2 -6.39 4.42 -26.25
C PRO A 2 -6.11 3.91 -24.82
N TRP A 3 -6.15 4.81 -23.83
CA TRP A 3 -5.97 4.49 -22.40
C TRP A 3 -7.13 3.68 -21.80
N LEU A 4 -8.34 3.82 -22.35
CA LEU A 4 -9.53 3.07 -21.92
C LEU A 4 -9.46 1.58 -22.32
N LYS A 5 -8.53 1.24 -23.23
CA LYS A 5 -8.22 -0.15 -23.66
C LYS A 5 -7.11 -0.80 -22.82
N CYS A 6 -6.64 -0.15 -21.75
CA CYS A 6 -5.72 -0.78 -20.82
C CYS A 6 -6.46 -1.90 -20.06
N THR A 7 -5.79 -3.03 -19.81
CA THR A 7 -6.31 -4.04 -18.90
C THR A 7 -6.28 -3.42 -17.50
N TRP A 8 -7.41 -2.84 -17.08
CA TRP A 8 -7.65 -2.40 -15.72
C TRP A 8 -7.63 -3.63 -14.80
N GLN A 9 -6.44 -4.14 -14.50
CA GLN A 9 -6.27 -4.95 -13.31
C GLN A 9 -6.43 -3.96 -12.16
N HIS A 10 -7.59 -4.01 -11.50
CA HIS A 10 -7.90 -3.15 -10.36
C HIS A 10 -6.93 -3.47 -9.22
N HIS A 11 -5.76 -2.83 -9.23
CA HIS A 11 -4.89 -2.73 -8.08
C HIS A 11 -5.39 -1.59 -7.18
N LYS A 12 -4.95 -1.60 -5.91
CA LYS A 12 -5.34 -0.60 -4.91
C LYS A 12 -5.21 0.82 -5.46
N GLY A 13 -6.15 1.68 -5.09
CA GLY A 13 -6.13 3.12 -5.35
C GLY A 13 -6.30 3.91 -4.07
N THR A 14 -6.04 5.21 -4.13
CA THR A 14 -6.25 6.15 -3.02
C THR A 14 -6.83 7.45 -3.53
N PHE A 15 -7.33 8.30 -2.63
CA PHE A 15 -7.91 9.59 -2.97
C PHE A 15 -7.30 10.68 -2.08
N PHE A 16 -6.84 11.76 -2.70
CA PHE A 16 -6.23 12.89 -2.00
C PHE A 16 -6.58 14.21 -2.68
N ASN A 17 -7.04 15.20 -1.91
CA ASN A 17 -7.33 16.56 -2.37
C ASN A 17 -8.17 16.67 -3.66
N GLY A 18 -9.21 15.84 -3.82
CA GLY A 18 -10.06 15.90 -5.02
C GLY A 18 -9.56 15.04 -6.19
N VAL A 19 -8.41 14.39 -6.03
CA VAL A 19 -7.75 13.58 -7.06
C VAL A 19 -7.74 12.11 -6.66
N ALA A 20 -8.27 11.26 -7.55
CA ALA A 20 -8.22 9.81 -7.40
C ALA A 20 -6.97 9.25 -8.07
N TYR A 21 -6.23 8.37 -7.38
CA TYR A 21 -5.00 7.76 -7.88
C TYR A 21 -5.15 6.24 -7.94
N HIS A 22 -4.78 5.65 -9.08
CA HIS A 22 -4.90 4.23 -9.33
C HIS A 22 -3.62 3.66 -9.94
N ILE A 23 -3.18 2.50 -9.45
CA ILE A 23 -2.09 1.74 -10.07
C ILE A 23 -2.64 0.97 -11.28
N ILE A 24 -1.99 1.12 -12.43
CA ILE A 24 -2.32 0.47 -13.71
C ILE A 24 -1.08 -0.26 -14.25
N ILE A 25 -1.31 -1.40 -14.90
CA ILE A 25 -0.29 -2.14 -15.66
C ILE A 25 -0.50 -1.87 -17.16
N LYS A 26 0.49 -1.27 -17.82
CA LYS A 26 0.31 -0.68 -19.16
C LYS A 26 0.73 -1.56 -20.35
N LYS A 27 1.00 -2.85 -20.12
CA LYS A 27 1.66 -3.87 -20.99
C LYS A 27 3.15 -4.02 -20.63
N GLY A 28 3.54 -5.24 -20.25
CA GLY A 28 4.86 -5.54 -19.69
C GLY A 28 4.92 -5.33 -18.16
N PRO A 29 6.09 -5.47 -17.52
CA PRO A 29 6.25 -5.36 -16.06
C PRO A 29 6.25 -3.90 -15.55
N ILE A 30 5.87 -2.92 -16.38
CA ILE A 30 5.92 -1.51 -16.03
C ILE A 30 4.60 -1.10 -15.35
N PHE A 31 4.73 -0.61 -14.12
CA PHE A 31 3.65 -0.03 -13.36
C PHE A 31 3.55 1.48 -13.63
N SER A 32 2.33 1.99 -13.69
CA SER A 32 2.06 3.42 -13.82
C SER A 32 0.91 3.81 -12.91
N ILE A 33 0.90 5.05 -12.45
CA ILE A 33 -0.12 5.61 -11.59
C ILE A 33 -0.91 6.58 -12.46
N MET A 34 -2.21 6.33 -12.57
CA MET A 34 -3.14 7.24 -13.21
C MET A 34 -3.82 8.08 -12.14
N SER A 35 -3.74 9.39 -12.26
CA SER A 35 -4.53 10.31 -11.47
C SER A 35 -5.72 10.82 -12.28
N PHE A 36 -6.83 11.08 -11.59
CA PHE A 36 -8.01 11.73 -12.12
C PHE A 36 -8.42 12.86 -11.18
N ASP A 37 -8.33 14.10 -11.65
CA ASP A 37 -8.79 15.28 -10.92
C ASP A 37 -10.28 15.48 -11.15
N SER A 38 -11.09 15.38 -10.10
CA SER A 38 -12.54 15.54 -10.20
C SER A 38 -12.99 16.99 -10.43
N GLY A 39 -12.15 17.97 -10.13
CA GLY A 39 -12.44 19.39 -10.32
C GLY A 39 -12.17 19.86 -11.75
N SER A 40 -11.08 19.40 -12.36
CA SER A 40 -10.75 19.75 -13.76
C SER A 40 -11.18 18.70 -14.79
N GLU A 41 -11.55 17.50 -14.33
CA GLU A 41 -11.82 16.31 -15.16
C GLU A 41 -10.60 15.84 -15.97
N ASP A 42 -9.39 16.23 -15.57
CA ASP A 42 -8.15 15.85 -16.24
C ASP A 42 -7.56 14.56 -15.69
N PHE A 43 -6.90 13.82 -16.59
CA PHE A 43 -6.12 12.63 -16.26
C PHE A 43 -4.63 12.93 -16.41
N GLU A 44 -3.83 12.55 -15.42
CA GLU A 44 -2.36 12.56 -15.52
C GLU A 44 -1.78 11.17 -15.25
N GLU A 45 -0.66 10.87 -15.89
CA GLU A 45 0.03 9.59 -15.73
C GLU A 45 1.43 9.79 -15.16
N PHE A 46 1.77 8.99 -14.16
CA PHE A 46 3.09 8.95 -13.53
C PHE A 46 3.66 7.55 -13.67
N ILE A 47 4.84 7.42 -14.27
CA ILE A 47 5.55 6.14 -14.35
C ILE A 47 6.05 5.79 -12.94
N ALA A 48 5.82 4.57 -12.47
CA ALA A 48 6.30 4.11 -11.16
C ALA A 48 7.84 3.98 -11.16
N PRO A 49 8.51 4.00 -9.99
CA PRO A 49 9.94 3.71 -9.90
C PRO A 49 10.30 2.36 -10.53
N ASP A 50 11.43 2.29 -11.24
CA ASP A 50 11.91 1.05 -11.91
C ASP A 50 12.11 -0.13 -10.93
N ALA A 51 12.31 0.15 -9.65
CA ALA A 51 12.43 -0.85 -8.59
C ALA A 51 11.11 -1.64 -8.36
N ILE A 52 9.96 -1.11 -8.81
CA ILE A 52 8.66 -1.76 -8.68
C ILE A 52 8.48 -2.75 -9.83
N CYS A 53 8.76 -4.02 -9.55
CA CYS A 53 8.74 -5.10 -10.54
C CYS A 53 7.59 -6.11 -10.36
N GLY A 54 6.75 -5.93 -9.35
CA GLY A 54 5.64 -6.82 -9.04
C GLY A 54 4.49 -6.11 -8.32
N SER A 55 3.28 -6.64 -8.45
CA SER A 55 2.08 -6.14 -7.78
C SER A 55 1.91 -6.71 -6.36
N TRP A 56 2.61 -7.81 -6.04
CA TRP A 56 2.56 -8.41 -4.72
C TRP A 56 3.19 -7.50 -3.67
N GLY A 57 2.43 -7.16 -2.63
CA GLY A 57 2.90 -6.26 -1.57
C GLY A 57 3.03 -4.80 -1.99
N LEU A 58 2.53 -4.41 -3.17
CA LEU A 58 2.48 -3.03 -3.64
C LEU A 58 1.23 -2.32 -3.10
N CYS A 59 1.40 -1.16 -2.48
CA CYS A 59 0.32 -0.34 -1.98
C CYS A 59 0.54 1.13 -2.36
N ILE A 60 -0.53 1.84 -2.71
CA ILE A 60 -0.54 3.29 -2.88
C ILE A 60 -1.33 3.90 -1.74
N ASP A 61 -0.78 4.94 -1.11
CA ASP A 61 -1.44 5.62 0.01
C ASP A 61 -0.91 7.05 0.20
N ILE A 62 -1.32 7.73 1.27
CA ILE A 62 -0.86 9.06 1.64
C ILE A 62 0.13 8.95 2.80
N TYR A 63 1.30 9.57 2.65
CA TYR A 63 2.31 9.71 3.70
C TYR A 63 2.70 11.17 3.82
N LYS A 64 2.51 11.77 5.01
CA LYS A 64 2.83 13.17 5.30
C LYS A 64 2.32 14.12 4.21
N GLU A 65 1.01 14.01 3.93
CA GLU A 65 0.27 14.83 2.94
C GLU A 65 0.78 14.69 1.49
N GLN A 66 1.45 13.59 1.17
CA GLN A 66 1.94 13.30 -0.18
C GLN A 66 1.53 11.91 -0.60
N ILE A 67 1.24 11.75 -1.90
CA ILE A 67 1.03 10.42 -2.49
C ILE A 67 2.30 9.60 -2.35
N CYS A 68 2.17 8.35 -1.95
CA CYS A 68 3.28 7.45 -1.75
C CYS A 68 3.00 6.05 -2.32
N LEU A 69 4.09 5.34 -2.61
CA LEU A 69 4.10 3.92 -2.94
C LEU A 69 4.88 3.18 -1.87
N LEU A 70 4.33 2.04 -1.46
CA LEU A 70 4.92 1.10 -0.53
C LEU A 70 5.10 -0.24 -1.25
N LEU A 71 6.28 -0.85 -1.13
CA LEU A 71 6.53 -2.18 -1.70
C LEU A 71 7.19 -3.11 -0.68
N LYS A 72 6.57 -4.27 -0.46
CA LYS A 72 7.16 -5.40 0.25
C LYS A 72 7.55 -6.48 -0.76
N PHE A 73 8.81 -6.46 -1.23
CA PHE A 73 9.27 -7.44 -2.23
C PHE A 73 10.65 -8.04 -1.92
N TYR A 74 11.62 -7.21 -1.52
CA TYR A 74 12.99 -7.66 -1.25
C TYR A 74 13.25 -7.92 0.25
N SER A 75 14.08 -8.91 0.56
CA SER A 75 14.59 -9.13 1.93
C SER A 75 15.42 -7.92 2.38
N CYS A 76 15.41 -7.65 3.70
CA CYS A 76 16.34 -6.66 4.26
C CYS A 76 17.76 -7.23 4.25
N GLU A 77 18.76 -6.38 4.07
CA GLU A 77 20.17 -6.76 4.26
C GLU A 77 20.51 -6.91 5.75
N GLU A 78 19.78 -6.22 6.63
CA GLU A 78 19.92 -6.32 8.08
C GLU A 78 19.31 -7.65 8.55
N GLU A 79 20.15 -8.53 9.11
CA GLU A 79 19.71 -9.83 9.63
C GLU A 79 18.60 -9.68 10.66
N GLY A 80 17.54 -10.49 10.53
CA GLY A 80 16.43 -10.48 11.47
C GLY A 80 15.41 -9.36 11.25
N LEU A 81 15.52 -8.57 10.18
CA LEU A 81 14.53 -7.56 9.81
C LEU A 81 13.94 -7.80 8.41
N HIS A 82 12.71 -7.36 8.25
CA HIS A 82 12.08 -7.10 6.97
C HIS A 82 12.07 -5.61 6.68
N LYS A 83 12.00 -5.26 5.39
CA LYS A 83 11.87 -3.89 4.93
C LYS A 83 10.63 -3.71 4.05
N ILE A 84 10.05 -2.51 4.12
CA ILE A 84 9.06 -2.03 3.17
C ILE A 84 9.62 -0.73 2.60
N ASP A 85 9.92 -0.76 1.30
CA ASP A 85 10.45 0.40 0.60
C ASP A 85 9.34 1.44 0.41
N LEU A 86 9.69 2.72 0.54
CA LEU A 86 8.78 3.86 0.49
C LEU A 86 9.25 4.86 -0.57
N TRP A 87 8.34 5.26 -1.46
CA TRP A 87 8.55 6.36 -2.40
C TRP A 87 7.43 7.38 -2.24
N VAL A 88 7.76 8.67 -2.34
CA VAL A 88 6.79 9.77 -2.34
C VAL A 88 6.80 10.50 -3.67
N LEU A 89 5.63 10.94 -4.14
CA LEU A 89 5.48 11.73 -5.35
C LEU A 89 5.68 13.21 -5.00
N GLN A 90 6.80 13.78 -5.46
CA GLN A 90 7.16 15.19 -5.29
C GLN A 90 7.41 15.82 -6.66
N GLU A 91 6.74 16.92 -6.98
CA GLU A 91 6.95 17.65 -8.25
C GLU A 91 6.85 16.74 -9.50
N LYS A 92 5.89 15.81 -9.51
CA LYS A 92 5.69 14.79 -10.56
C LYS A 92 6.82 13.77 -10.71
N ARG A 93 7.71 13.63 -9.71
CA ARG A 93 8.79 12.64 -9.67
C ARG A 93 8.73 11.82 -8.40
N TRP A 94 9.10 10.55 -8.50
CA TRP A 94 9.21 9.69 -7.33
C TRP A 94 10.55 9.90 -6.63
N LYS A 95 10.49 10.15 -5.32
CA LYS A 95 11.65 10.21 -4.45
C LYS A 95 11.58 9.06 -3.46
N GLN A 96 12.60 8.21 -3.46
CA GLN A 96 12.71 7.17 -2.45
C GLN A 96 13.04 7.79 -1.10
N LEU A 97 12.29 7.41 -0.08
CA LEU A 97 12.58 7.71 1.31
C LEU A 97 13.15 6.46 1.99
N CYS A 98 13.62 6.64 3.22
CA CYS A 98 14.07 5.52 4.03
C CYS A 98 12.93 4.49 4.21
N PRO A 99 13.25 3.19 4.12
CA PRO A 99 12.25 2.13 4.25
C PRO A 99 11.76 1.99 5.70
N PHE A 100 10.56 1.43 5.86
CA PHE A 100 10.11 0.93 7.15
C PHE A 100 10.80 -0.40 7.45
N LEU A 101 11.28 -0.56 8.68
CA LEU A 101 11.94 -1.77 9.15
C LEU A 101 11.13 -2.40 10.28
N TYR A 102 10.96 -3.72 10.23
CA TYR A 102 10.24 -4.47 11.26
C TYR A 102 10.81 -5.89 11.45
N PRO A 103 10.64 -6.53 12.61
CA PRO A 103 11.25 -7.85 12.90
C PRO A 103 10.78 -9.00 12.00
N LEU A 104 11.70 -9.93 11.69
CA LEU A 104 11.51 -11.11 10.82
C LEU A 104 10.60 -12.20 11.42
N ASP A 105 10.37 -12.20 12.74
CA ASP A 105 9.69 -13.28 13.49
C ASP A 105 8.23 -13.55 13.10
N TYR A 106 7.70 -12.83 12.12
CA TYR A 106 6.32 -12.90 11.68
C TYR A 106 6.25 -13.09 10.16
N TYR A 107 6.21 -14.35 9.77
CA TYR A 107 6.35 -14.77 8.36
C TYR A 107 5.24 -14.28 7.41
N TYR A 108 4.17 -13.62 7.87
CA TYR A 108 3.03 -13.30 6.98
C TYR A 108 2.35 -11.95 7.25
N TYR A 109 3.11 -10.84 7.28
CA TYR A 109 2.48 -9.50 7.23
C TYR A 109 2.21 -9.03 5.79
N CYS A 110 1.00 -8.52 5.54
CA CYS A 110 0.68 -7.76 4.33
C CYS A 110 0.49 -6.28 4.68
N THR A 111 1.09 -5.40 3.90
CA THR A 111 0.90 -3.95 4.04
C THR A 111 -0.45 -3.57 3.45
N ILE A 112 -1.32 -2.98 4.28
CA ILE A 112 -2.65 -2.57 3.82
C ILE A 112 -2.78 -1.07 3.55
N GLY A 113 -1.91 -0.25 4.14
CA GLY A 113 -1.91 1.21 3.97
C GLY A 113 -1.07 1.94 5.03
N ILE A 114 -1.37 3.22 5.21
CA ILE A 114 -0.77 4.13 6.19
C ILE A 114 -1.90 4.78 7.01
N SER A 115 -1.70 4.88 8.31
CA SER A 115 -2.61 5.57 9.23
C SER A 115 -2.48 7.10 9.13
N THR A 116 -3.45 7.82 9.70
CA THR A 116 -3.41 9.28 9.84
C THR A 116 -2.16 9.80 10.54
N ASP A 117 -1.62 9.02 11.49
CA ASP A 117 -0.38 9.33 12.22
C ASP A 117 0.90 8.91 11.47
N ASN A 118 0.79 8.60 10.17
CA ASN A 118 1.89 8.16 9.31
C ASN A 118 2.56 6.84 9.76
N ARG A 119 1.86 6.03 10.56
CA ARG A 119 2.28 4.66 10.91
C ARG A 119 1.80 3.69 9.86
N LEU A 120 2.61 2.70 9.54
CA LEU A 120 2.30 1.67 8.57
C LEU A 120 1.23 0.72 9.13
N LEU A 121 0.17 0.50 8.35
CA LEU A 121 -0.89 -0.47 8.66
C LEU A 121 -0.50 -1.82 8.07
N MET A 122 -0.35 -2.81 8.94
CA MET A 122 0.06 -4.16 8.56
C MET A 122 -0.95 -5.17 9.09
N VAL A 123 -1.19 -6.21 8.31
CA VAL A 123 -2.14 -7.27 8.67
C VAL A 123 -1.37 -8.55 8.82
N ARG A 124 -1.48 -9.19 9.99
CA ARG A 124 -0.96 -10.54 10.21
C ARG A 124 -1.92 -11.53 9.54
N ILE A 125 -1.47 -12.13 8.44
CA ILE A 125 -2.23 -13.19 7.79
C ILE A 125 -2.12 -14.44 8.66
N ASP A 126 -3.26 -14.94 9.12
CA ASP A 126 -3.38 -16.32 9.53
C ASP A 126 -3.81 -17.14 8.30
N ASP A 127 -3.12 -18.25 8.05
CA ASP A 127 -3.41 -19.04 6.85
C ASP A 127 -4.73 -19.83 6.99
N MET A 128 -5.32 -19.83 8.19
CA MET A 128 -6.33 -20.81 8.63
C MET A 128 -7.68 -20.22 9.06
N GLY A 129 -7.80 -18.92 9.38
CA GLY A 129 -8.95 -18.38 10.13
C GLY A 129 -9.87 -17.43 9.39
N GLY A 130 -9.43 -16.82 8.27
CA GLY A 130 -10.22 -15.80 7.56
C GLY A 130 -10.42 -14.51 8.37
N ILE A 131 -9.73 -14.38 9.49
CA ILE A 131 -9.71 -13.23 10.38
C ILE A 131 -8.25 -12.88 10.61
N THR A 132 -7.91 -11.61 10.53
CA THR A 132 -6.51 -11.18 10.67
C THR A 132 -6.35 -10.05 11.66
N ASP A 133 -5.23 -10.07 12.39
CA ASP A 133 -4.94 -9.03 13.37
C ASP A 133 -4.29 -7.82 12.68
N LEU A 134 -4.86 -6.64 12.91
CA LEU A 134 -4.31 -5.37 12.45
C LEU A 134 -3.20 -4.92 13.40
N HIS A 135 -2.02 -4.67 12.86
CA HIS A 135 -0.87 -4.16 13.58
C HIS A 135 -0.41 -2.82 13.00
N LEU A 136 0.22 -2.01 13.84
CA LEU A 136 0.84 -0.74 13.47
C LEU A 136 2.35 -0.86 13.55
N CYS A 137 3.06 -0.36 12.53
CA CYS A 137 4.51 -0.20 12.58
C CYS A 137 4.87 1.27 12.45
N GLY A 138 5.48 1.83 13.50
CA GLY A 138 6.04 3.17 13.46
C GLY A 138 7.36 3.20 12.68
N TYR A 139 7.64 4.32 12.00
CA TYR A 139 8.92 4.55 11.35
C TYR A 139 10.08 4.62 12.37
N GLU A 140 9.84 5.19 13.55
CA GLU A 140 10.89 5.51 14.54
C GLU A 140 11.26 4.35 15.46
N PHE A 141 10.34 3.42 15.73
CA PHE A 141 10.50 2.49 16.85
C PHE A 141 10.95 1.08 16.45
N LYS A 142 11.00 0.75 15.14
CA LYS A 142 11.23 -0.63 14.64
C LYS A 142 10.38 -1.69 15.39
N GLN A 143 9.26 -1.27 15.99
CA GLN A 143 8.42 -2.04 16.88
C GLN A 143 7.02 -2.14 16.28
N ILE A 144 6.45 -3.34 16.42
CA ILE A 144 5.10 -3.65 15.99
C ILE A 144 4.18 -3.46 17.19
N LEU A 145 3.15 -2.63 17.03
CA LEU A 145 2.09 -2.44 18.01
C LEU A 145 0.87 -3.26 17.58
N GLU A 146 0.49 -4.23 18.41
CA GLU A 146 -0.73 -5.00 18.22
C GLU A 146 -1.93 -4.12 18.59
N THR A 147 -2.87 -3.91 17.66
CA THR A 147 -4.04 -3.05 17.93
C THR A 147 -5.17 -3.79 18.65
N GLY A 148 -5.13 -5.13 18.69
CA GLY A 148 -6.24 -5.97 19.14
C GLY A 148 -7.45 -5.98 18.19
N ILE A 149 -7.37 -5.29 17.06
CA ILE A 149 -8.45 -5.21 16.07
C ILE A 149 -8.32 -6.38 15.09
N LYS A 150 -9.44 -7.06 14.88
CA LYS A 150 -9.57 -8.16 13.96
C LYS A 150 -10.29 -7.72 12.70
N LEU A 151 -9.68 -7.96 11.55
CA LEU A 151 -10.24 -7.68 10.24
C LEU A 151 -10.78 -8.98 9.65
N ALA A 152 -12.02 -8.95 9.18
CA ALA A 152 -12.56 -10.04 8.39
C ALA A 152 -11.94 -9.99 6.98
N ILE A 153 -11.40 -11.12 6.52
CA ILE A 153 -10.93 -11.29 5.16
C ILE A 153 -11.92 -12.16 4.39
N MET A 154 -12.41 -11.64 3.26
CA MET A 154 -13.20 -12.41 2.32
C MET A 154 -12.29 -12.92 1.20
N LYS A 155 -12.15 -14.25 1.07
CA LYS A 155 -11.39 -14.90 0.00
C LYS A 155 -12.32 -15.22 -1.18
N TYR A 156 -12.07 -14.66 -2.36
CA TYR A 156 -12.79 -14.98 -3.60
C TYR A 156 -11.88 -15.78 -4.57
N GLY A 157 -12.01 -17.12 -4.58
CA GLY A 157 -11.29 -18.01 -5.50
C GLY A 157 -9.78 -18.17 -5.23
N GLU A 158 -9.05 -18.78 -6.17
CA GLU A 158 -7.57 -18.99 -6.12
C GLU A 158 -6.76 -17.70 -6.34
N ILE A 159 -7.41 -16.61 -6.74
CA ILE A 159 -6.71 -15.35 -6.95
C ILE A 159 -6.71 -14.62 -5.60
N GLU A 160 -5.55 -14.60 -4.97
CA GLU A 160 -5.21 -13.88 -3.74
C GLU A 160 -5.28 -12.34 -3.93
N PHE A 161 -6.38 -11.83 -4.47
CA PHE A 161 -6.74 -10.44 -4.25
C PHE A 161 -7.19 -10.35 -2.81
N PHE A 162 -6.27 -9.96 -1.92
CA PHE A 162 -6.61 -9.46 -0.59
C PHE A 162 -7.42 -8.18 -0.76
N LEU A 163 -8.68 -8.34 -1.15
CA LEU A 163 -9.72 -7.34 -1.01
C LEU A 163 -9.99 -7.23 0.49
N SER A 164 -9.05 -6.63 1.21
CA SER A 164 -9.41 -5.76 2.33
C SER A 164 -10.05 -4.49 1.73
N THR A 165 -11.15 -4.65 1.00
CA THR A 165 -12.14 -3.58 0.80
C THR A 165 -12.92 -3.36 2.10
N SER A 166 -12.63 -4.14 3.15
CA SER A 166 -13.05 -3.91 4.52
C SER A 166 -12.36 -2.66 5.09
N TYR A 167 -13.02 -1.51 4.89
CA TYR A 167 -13.08 -0.38 5.84
C TYR A 167 -11.76 0.23 6.31
N THR A 168 -10.74 0.38 5.44
CA THR A 168 -9.62 1.29 5.75
C THR A 168 -10.10 2.72 6.02
N GLU A 169 -11.17 3.16 5.35
CA GLU A 169 -11.80 4.47 5.59
C GLU A 169 -12.32 4.64 7.03
N SER A 170 -12.71 3.56 7.73
CA SER A 170 -13.07 3.64 9.16
C SER A 170 -11.89 3.50 10.10
N LEU A 171 -10.71 3.08 9.62
CA LEU A 171 -9.48 3.05 10.44
C LEU A 171 -8.96 4.46 10.75
N VAL A 172 -9.43 5.48 10.02
CA VAL A 172 -9.25 6.91 10.36
C VAL A 172 -9.76 7.22 11.78
N LEU A 173 -10.68 6.41 12.32
CA LEU A 173 -11.21 6.54 13.67
C LEU A 173 -10.31 5.92 14.76
N LEU A 174 -9.18 5.32 14.41
CA LEU A 174 -8.25 4.71 15.37
C LEU A 174 -7.38 5.69 16.15
N ASN A 175 -7.72 6.98 16.16
CA ASN A 175 -7.07 8.07 16.90
C ASN A 175 -6.99 7.91 18.44
N ASN A 176 -7.29 6.73 19.00
CA ASN A 176 -7.43 6.51 20.44
C ASN A 176 -6.38 5.55 21.06
N TYR A 177 -5.21 5.32 20.44
CA TYR A 177 -4.12 4.53 21.04
C TYR A 177 -2.73 5.20 20.97
#